data_AF-A0A660YNQ1-F1
#
_entry.id   AF-A0A660YNQ1-F1
#
_cell.length_a   1.000
_cell.length_b   1.000
_cell.length_c   1.000
_cell.angle_alpha   90.00
_cell.angle_beta   90.00
_cell.angle_gamma   90.00
#
_symmetry.space_group_name_H-M   'P 1'
#
loop_
_entity.id
_entity.type
_entity.pdbx_description
1 polymer ?
#
loop_
_entity_poly.entity_id
_entity_poly.type
_entity_poly.pdbx_seq_one_letter_code
_entity_poly.pdbx_strand_id
1 'polypeptide(L)'
;MKKLKVFVFLASVLLLNSAVAQSVFNKNLAHTFSIVAFDEKTGQIGVAVQSHWFSVGTLVSWAEPGVGAVATQSFINASFGPRGLELLKKGKNAKEALEILINSDEGRDVRQLAIVDKKGNVAAYTGKKCIAEAGHYEGKHFSVQANMMLKKTVWPAMAKAFKNSKNLP
;
A
#
# COMPACT_ATOMS: atom_id res chain seq x y z
N MET A 1 10.63 -51.80 1.54
CA MET A 1 11.83 -50.92 1.55
C MET A 1 11.93 -49.95 0.37
N LYS A 2 11.70 -50.34 -0.89
CA LYS A 2 11.78 -49.42 -2.06
C LYS A 2 10.80 -48.24 -2.01
N LYS A 3 9.54 -48.46 -1.63
CA LYS A 3 8.51 -47.40 -1.53
C LYS A 3 8.82 -46.32 -0.48
N LEU A 4 9.44 -46.71 0.65
CA LEU A 4 9.83 -45.77 1.72
C LEU A 4 11.01 -44.86 1.29
N LYS A 5 11.98 -45.39 0.54
CA LYS A 5 13.09 -44.60 -0.01
C LYS A 5 12.60 -43.57 -1.04
N VAL A 6 11.62 -43.93 -1.88
CA VAL A 6 11.00 -43.02 -2.84
C VAL A 6 10.23 -41.91 -2.13
N PHE A 7 9.51 -42.23 -1.05
CA PHE A 7 8.76 -41.24 -0.28
C PHE A 7 9.68 -40.24 0.44
N VAL A 8 10.76 -40.72 1.06
CA VAL A 8 11.78 -39.86 1.70
C VAL A 8 12.49 -38.98 0.67
N PHE A 9 12.78 -39.52 -0.52
CA PHE A 9 13.37 -38.73 -1.62
C PHE A 9 12.42 -37.63 -2.10
N LEU A 10 11.15 -37.94 -2.36
CA LEU A 10 10.16 -36.92 -2.76
C LEU A 10 9.94 -35.85 -1.68
N ALA A 11 9.87 -36.25 -0.40
CA ALA A 11 9.76 -35.32 0.72
C ALA A 11 10.99 -34.40 0.82
N SER A 12 12.19 -34.94 0.60
CA SER A 12 13.43 -34.15 0.60
C SER A 12 13.50 -33.15 -0.56
N VAL A 13 13.02 -33.52 -1.75
CA VAL A 13 12.96 -32.64 -2.93
C VAL A 13 11.93 -31.50 -2.72
N LEU A 14 10.79 -31.79 -2.10
CA LEU A 14 9.78 -30.78 -1.73
C LEU A 14 10.28 -29.79 -0.67
N LEU A 15 11.06 -30.28 0.31
CA LEU A 15 11.68 -29.44 1.34
C LEU A 15 12.80 -28.55 0.77
N LEU A 16 13.60 -29.06 -0.18
CA LEU A 16 14.64 -28.29 -0.86
C LEU A 16 14.07 -27.17 -1.74
N ASN A 17 12.98 -27.42 -2.46
CA ASN A 17 12.33 -26.39 -3.29
C ASN A 17 11.76 -25.23 -2.46
N SER A 18 11.31 -25.50 -1.24
CA SER A 18 10.80 -24.47 -0.33
C SER A 18 11.90 -23.53 0.17
N ALA A 19 13.13 -24.04 0.35
CA ALA A 19 14.28 -23.26 0.78
C ALA A 19 14.89 -22.40 -0.34
N VAL A 20 14.88 -22.89 -1.59
CA VAL A 20 15.45 -22.16 -2.74
C VAL A 20 14.49 -21.10 -3.30
N ALA A 21 13.17 -21.28 -3.15
CA ALA A 21 12.19 -20.27 -3.56
C ALA A 21 12.32 -18.93 -2.81
N GLN A 22 12.98 -18.93 -1.64
CA GLN A 22 13.19 -17.72 -0.83
C GLN A 22 14.50 -16.98 -1.15
N SER A 23 15.38 -17.50 -2.02
CA SER A 23 16.75 -16.96 -2.18
C SER A 23 16.94 -15.98 -3.35
N VAL A 24 15.88 -15.41 -3.92
CA VAL A 24 16.01 -14.38 -4.98
C VAL A 24 15.60 -13.00 -4.46
N PHE A 25 16.16 -12.59 -3.32
CA PHE A 25 16.18 -11.17 -2.97
C PHE A 25 17.44 -10.55 -3.57
N ASN A 26 17.29 -10.00 -4.78
CA ASN A 26 18.32 -9.16 -5.36
C ASN A 26 18.52 -7.92 -4.47
N LYS A 27 19.77 -7.48 -4.28
CA LYS A 27 20.21 -6.43 -3.32
C LYS A 27 19.57 -5.05 -3.51
N ASN A 28 18.81 -4.84 -4.57
CA ASN A 28 18.15 -3.57 -4.87
C ASN A 28 16.68 -3.65 -4.40
N LEU A 29 16.41 -3.15 -3.20
CA LEU A 29 15.05 -3.01 -2.68
C LEU A 29 14.25 -2.05 -3.57
N ALA A 30 13.05 -2.46 -4.00
CA ALA A 30 12.16 -1.59 -4.76
C ALA A 30 11.43 -0.63 -3.81
N HIS A 31 12.05 0.50 -3.51
CA HIS A 31 11.47 1.58 -2.72
C HIS A 31 10.14 2.04 -3.32
N THR A 32 9.11 2.17 -2.50
CA THR A 32 7.83 2.78 -2.90
C THR A 32 7.34 3.74 -1.85
N PHE A 33 6.98 4.95 -2.25
CA PHE A 33 6.26 5.91 -1.42
C PHE A 33 5.14 6.60 -2.21
N SER A 34 4.08 6.96 -1.50
CA SER A 34 2.91 7.60 -2.09
C SER A 34 2.25 8.59 -1.15
N ILE A 35 1.31 9.35 -1.71
CA ILE A 35 0.46 10.30 -1.01
C ILE A 35 -0.95 10.22 -1.57
N VAL A 36 -1.95 10.30 -0.70
CA VAL A 36 -3.32 10.68 -1.03
C VAL A 36 -3.63 12.00 -0.33
N ALA A 37 -4.31 12.92 -1.00
CA ALA A 37 -4.62 14.23 -0.45
C ALA A 37 -5.94 14.80 -0.95
N PHE A 38 -6.57 15.61 -0.12
CA PHE A 38 -7.72 16.45 -0.42
C PHE A 38 -7.38 17.90 -0.10
N ASP A 39 -7.63 18.81 -1.03
CA ASP A 39 -7.52 20.25 -0.80
C ASP A 39 -8.90 20.82 -0.41
N GLU A 40 -9.02 21.26 0.84
CA GLU A 40 -10.27 21.83 1.37
C GLU A 40 -10.69 23.15 0.70
N LYS A 41 -9.76 23.88 0.07
CA LYS A 41 -10.07 25.16 -0.59
C LYS A 41 -10.71 24.96 -1.96
N THR A 42 -10.19 24.03 -2.74
CA THR A 42 -10.63 23.79 -4.12
C THR A 42 -11.57 22.59 -4.25
N GLY A 43 -11.60 21.71 -3.24
CA GLY A 43 -12.29 20.42 -3.30
C GLY A 43 -11.56 19.38 -4.17
N GLN A 44 -10.33 19.66 -4.61
CA GLN A 44 -9.55 18.74 -5.43
C GLN A 44 -9.03 17.56 -4.61
N ILE A 45 -8.90 16.41 -5.27
CA ILE A 45 -8.40 15.16 -4.70
C ILE A 45 -7.25 14.67 -5.56
N GLY A 46 -6.16 14.26 -4.93
CA GLY A 46 -4.95 13.81 -5.59
C GLY A 46 -4.40 12.50 -5.02
N VAL A 47 -3.73 11.75 -5.88
CA VAL A 47 -2.89 10.61 -5.52
C VAL A 47 -1.61 10.67 -6.35
N ALA A 48 -0.48 10.42 -5.70
CA ALA A 48 0.81 10.30 -6.38
C ALA A 48 1.62 9.17 -5.78
N VAL A 49 2.42 8.51 -6.62
CA VAL A 49 3.29 7.40 -6.24
C VAL A 49 4.63 7.54 -6.95
N GLN A 50 5.70 7.19 -6.25
CA GLN A 50 7.01 6.94 -6.83
C GLN A 50 7.44 5.52 -6.44
N SER A 51 7.95 4.77 -7.42
CA SER A 51 8.52 3.45 -7.19
C SER A 51 9.61 3.14 -8.20
N HIS A 52 10.50 2.21 -7.84
CA HIS A 52 11.37 1.52 -8.80
C HIS A 52 10.61 0.45 -9.62
N TRP A 53 9.33 0.20 -9.31
CA TRP A 53 8.49 -0.71 -10.07
C TRP A 53 7.99 -0.07 -11.38
N PHE A 54 8.11 -0.82 -12.48
CA PHE A 54 7.67 -0.35 -13.80
C PHE A 54 6.17 -0.11 -13.85
N SER A 55 5.75 1.04 -14.37
CA SER A 55 4.33 1.42 -14.55
C SER A 55 3.49 1.37 -13.26
N VAL A 56 4.10 1.71 -12.13
CA VAL A 56 3.47 1.61 -10.79
C VAL A 56 2.12 2.33 -10.67
N GLY A 57 1.94 3.44 -11.40
CA GLY A 57 0.71 4.24 -11.35
C GLY A 57 -0.55 3.47 -11.74
N THR A 58 -0.44 2.50 -12.65
CA THR A 58 -1.58 1.67 -13.11
C THR A 58 -2.11 0.72 -12.05
N LEU A 59 -1.33 0.46 -11.00
CA LEU A 59 -1.64 -0.50 -9.95
C LEU A 59 -1.89 0.17 -8.60
N VAL A 60 -1.14 1.22 -8.30
CA VAL A 60 -1.16 1.87 -6.98
C VAL A 60 -2.16 3.02 -6.94
N SER A 61 -2.21 3.84 -7.98
CA SER A 61 -2.89 5.14 -7.95
C SER A 61 -4.30 5.06 -8.51
N TRP A 62 -5.30 5.28 -7.67
CA TRP A 62 -6.70 5.32 -8.07
C TRP A 62 -7.33 6.61 -7.56
N ALA A 63 -8.01 7.35 -8.41
CA ALA A 63 -8.74 8.54 -8.02
C ALA A 63 -9.97 8.71 -8.90
N GLU A 64 -11.04 9.23 -8.31
CA GLU A 64 -12.25 9.57 -9.03
C GLU A 64 -12.81 10.91 -8.56
N PRO A 65 -13.06 11.87 -9.49
CA PRO A 65 -13.59 13.18 -9.16
C PRO A 65 -14.89 13.10 -8.34
N GLY A 66 -14.96 13.89 -7.26
CA GLY A 66 -16.14 13.91 -6.38
C GLY A 66 -16.37 12.65 -5.55
N VAL A 67 -15.43 11.69 -5.55
CA VAL A 67 -15.51 10.44 -4.79
C VAL A 67 -14.38 10.33 -3.77
N GLY A 68 -13.12 10.32 -4.24
CA GLY A 68 -11.97 10.03 -3.39
C GLY A 68 -10.74 9.57 -4.16
N ALA A 69 -9.70 9.23 -3.42
CA ALA A 69 -8.50 8.59 -3.94
C ALA A 69 -8.00 7.48 -3.02
N VAL A 70 -7.36 6.48 -3.63
CA VAL A 70 -6.85 5.26 -3.00
C VAL A 70 -5.43 4.99 -3.49
N ALA A 71 -4.52 4.71 -2.56
CA ALA A 71 -3.18 4.21 -2.83
C ALA A 71 -3.03 2.81 -2.22
N THR A 72 -2.82 1.77 -3.05
CA THR A 72 -2.59 0.38 -2.61
C THR A 72 -1.18 -0.06 -2.99
N GLN A 73 -0.33 -0.39 -2.02
CA GLN A 73 1.10 -0.67 -2.26
C GLN A 73 1.66 -1.77 -1.33
N SER A 74 2.99 -1.94 -1.33
CA SER A 74 3.69 -3.12 -0.77
C SER A 74 3.36 -4.38 -1.57
N PHE A 75 3.00 -5.50 -0.94
CA PHE A 75 2.42 -6.63 -1.67
C PHE A 75 0.99 -6.27 -2.04
N ILE A 76 0.82 -5.60 -3.19
CA ILE A 76 -0.44 -4.94 -3.52
C ILE A 76 -1.62 -5.92 -3.59
N ASN A 77 -2.81 -5.38 -3.38
CA ASN A 77 -4.05 -5.97 -3.88
C ASN A 77 -4.69 -4.93 -4.82
N ALA A 78 -4.54 -5.10 -6.13
CA ALA A 78 -4.99 -4.12 -7.12
C ALA A 78 -6.51 -3.89 -7.05
N SER A 79 -7.28 -4.88 -6.59
CA SER A 79 -8.73 -4.74 -6.42
C SER A 79 -9.13 -3.69 -5.38
N PHE A 80 -8.24 -3.34 -4.44
CA PHE A 80 -8.51 -2.33 -3.41
C PHE A 80 -8.76 -0.94 -3.99
N GLY A 81 -8.15 -0.60 -5.12
CA GLY A 81 -8.36 0.68 -5.79
C GLY A 81 -9.82 0.89 -6.20
N PRO A 82 -10.32 0.11 -7.20
CA PRO A 82 -11.71 0.20 -7.64
C PRO A 82 -12.73 -0.08 -6.54
N ARG A 83 -12.48 -1.08 -5.68
CA ARG A 83 -13.40 -1.40 -4.57
C ARG A 83 -13.45 -0.30 -3.52
N GLY A 84 -12.31 0.34 -3.22
CA GLY A 84 -12.25 1.48 -2.32
C GLY A 84 -13.06 2.65 -2.84
N LEU A 85 -12.86 3.04 -4.10
CA LEU A 85 -13.65 4.08 -4.75
C LEU A 85 -15.15 3.75 -4.76
N GLU A 86 -15.51 2.48 -5.04
CA GLU A 86 -16.90 2.02 -5.01
C GLU A 86 -17.54 2.10 -3.61
N LEU A 87 -16.78 1.79 -2.55
CA LEU A 87 -17.25 1.96 -1.17
C LEU A 87 -17.49 3.43 -0.84
N LEU A 88 -16.60 4.32 -1.28
CA LEU A 88 -16.75 5.76 -1.12
C LEU A 88 -17.99 6.29 -1.88
N LYS A 89 -18.26 5.81 -3.10
CA LYS A 89 -19.48 6.13 -3.85
C LYS A 89 -20.75 5.74 -3.10
N LYS A 90 -20.72 4.59 -2.43
CA LYS A 90 -21.81 4.08 -1.59
C LYS A 90 -21.96 4.83 -0.26
N GLY A 91 -21.20 5.90 -0.05
CA GLY A 91 -21.33 6.79 1.10
C GLY A 91 -20.48 6.39 2.30
N LYS A 92 -19.62 5.37 2.18
CA LYS A 92 -18.64 5.06 3.22
C LYS A 92 -17.58 6.14 3.30
N ASN A 93 -17.15 6.46 4.52
CA ASN A 93 -15.99 7.31 4.71
C ASN A 93 -14.68 6.52 4.52
N ALA A 94 -13.54 7.23 4.43
CA ALA A 94 -12.23 6.61 4.21
C ALA A 94 -11.89 5.49 5.21
N LYS A 95 -12.22 5.65 6.50
CA LYS A 95 -11.95 4.66 7.54
C LYS A 95 -12.81 3.41 7.37
N GLU A 96 -14.12 3.57 7.16
CA GLU A 96 -15.02 2.44 6.92
C GLU A 96 -14.60 1.65 5.67
N ALA A 97 -14.26 2.35 4.57
CA ALA A 97 -13.81 1.72 3.35
C ALA A 97 -12.51 0.92 3.58
N LEU A 98 -11.54 1.50 4.29
CA LEU A 98 -10.29 0.84 4.64
C LEU A 98 -10.53 -0.40 5.50
N GLU A 99 -11.34 -0.30 6.55
CA GLU A 99 -11.62 -1.43 7.45
C GLU A 99 -12.31 -2.58 6.72
N ILE A 100 -13.27 -2.28 5.84
CA ILE A 100 -13.94 -3.30 5.00
C ILE A 100 -12.91 -4.03 4.12
N LEU A 101 -12.04 -3.28 3.44
CA LEU A 101 -11.04 -3.87 2.54
C LEU A 101 -10.02 -4.72 3.31
N ILE A 102 -9.42 -4.17 4.36
CA ILE A 102 -8.37 -4.83 5.16
C ILE A 102 -8.90 -6.05 5.90
N ASN A 103 -10.11 -5.99 6.47
CA ASN A 103 -10.68 -7.14 7.18
C ASN A 103 -11.13 -8.26 6.23
N SER A 104 -11.34 -7.95 4.95
CA SER A 104 -11.69 -8.92 3.92
C SER A 104 -10.48 -9.59 3.23
N ASP A 105 -9.25 -9.22 3.59
CA ASP A 105 -8.03 -9.73 2.94
C ASP A 105 -7.18 -10.55 3.92
N GLU A 106 -7.09 -11.85 3.70
CA GLU A 106 -6.22 -12.75 4.50
C GLU A 106 -4.75 -12.34 4.42
N GLY A 107 -4.35 -11.71 3.31
CA GLY A 107 -3.01 -11.17 3.10
C GLY A 107 -2.78 -9.80 3.73
N ARG A 108 -3.72 -9.25 4.54
CA ARG A 108 -3.63 -7.90 5.12
C ARG A 108 -2.27 -7.57 5.74
N ASP A 109 -1.63 -8.53 6.39
CA ASP A 109 -0.36 -8.30 7.08
C ASP A 109 0.78 -7.84 6.16
N VAL A 110 0.70 -8.08 4.85
CA VAL A 110 1.70 -7.62 3.86
C VAL A 110 1.21 -6.44 3.01
N ARG A 111 0.00 -5.93 3.26
CA ARG A 111 -0.60 -4.82 2.51
C ARG A 111 -0.24 -3.47 3.11
N GLN A 112 -0.16 -2.46 2.25
CA GLN A 112 -0.19 -1.07 2.65
C GLN A 112 -1.26 -0.35 1.84
N LEU A 113 -2.17 0.36 2.52
CA LEU A 113 -3.34 0.99 1.91
C LEU A 113 -3.53 2.37 2.50
N ALA A 114 -3.89 3.35 1.68
CA ALA A 114 -4.38 4.64 2.12
C ALA A 114 -5.54 5.13 1.27
N ILE A 115 -6.48 5.80 1.92
CA ILE A 115 -7.71 6.31 1.32
C ILE A 115 -7.94 7.74 1.81
N VAL A 116 -8.31 8.63 0.90
CA VAL A 116 -8.92 9.92 1.20
C VAL A 116 -10.30 9.99 0.52
N ASP A 117 -11.32 10.43 1.24
CA ASP A 117 -12.66 10.60 0.68
C ASP A 117 -12.95 12.05 0.27
N LYS A 118 -14.06 12.26 -0.44
CA LYS A 118 -14.50 13.59 -0.92
C LYS A 118 -14.78 14.63 0.18
N LYS A 119 -14.84 14.23 1.45
CA LYS A 119 -14.99 15.13 2.60
C LYS A 119 -13.64 15.40 3.28
N GLY A 120 -12.56 14.85 2.72
CA GLY A 120 -11.22 14.96 3.26
C GLY A 120 -10.97 14.08 4.49
N ASN A 121 -11.81 13.09 4.79
CA ASN A 121 -11.44 12.09 5.79
C ASN A 121 -10.36 11.18 5.21
N VAL A 122 -9.46 10.74 6.07
CA VAL A 122 -8.30 9.95 5.67
C VAL A 122 -8.21 8.72 6.57
N ALA A 123 -7.79 7.60 5.98
CA ALA A 123 -7.38 6.42 6.72
C ALA A 123 -6.24 5.72 5.98
N ALA A 124 -5.29 5.18 6.73
CA ALA A 124 -4.18 4.39 6.22
C ALA A 124 -3.92 3.15 7.08
N TYR A 125 -3.29 2.16 6.46
CA TYR A 125 -2.94 0.90 7.06
C TYR A 125 -1.56 0.46 6.55
N THR A 126 -0.75 -0.09 7.45
CA THR A 126 0.50 -0.76 7.10
C THR A 126 0.54 -2.08 7.84
N GLY A 127 0.54 -3.16 7.08
CA GLY A 127 0.55 -4.51 7.62
C GLY A 127 1.85 -4.80 8.39
N LYS A 128 1.71 -5.58 9.46
CA LYS A 128 2.83 -5.91 10.37
C LYS A 128 3.96 -6.74 9.74
N LYS A 129 3.75 -7.29 8.53
CA LYS A 129 4.71 -8.05 7.74
C LYS A 129 5.16 -7.32 6.47
N CYS A 130 4.82 -6.03 6.31
CA CYS A 130 5.48 -5.20 5.30
C CYS A 130 6.99 -5.20 5.56
N ILE A 131 7.78 -5.26 4.48
CA ILE A 131 9.26 -5.25 4.57
C ILE A 131 9.71 -3.96 5.28
N ALA A 132 10.74 -4.09 6.12
CA ALA A 132 11.21 -3.09 7.07
C ALA A 132 11.40 -1.69 6.49
N GLU A 133 11.36 -0.70 7.40
CA GLU A 133 11.18 0.71 7.10
C GLU A 133 9.90 0.95 6.26
N ALA A 134 8.81 0.37 6.73
CA ALA A 134 7.45 0.60 6.25
C ALA A 134 6.60 1.30 7.30
N GLY A 135 5.82 2.28 6.87
CA GLY A 135 4.93 3.03 7.74
C GLY A 135 4.14 4.08 6.98
N HIS A 136 3.30 4.78 7.72
CA HIS A 136 2.48 5.86 7.20
C HIS A 136 2.37 7.00 8.22
N TYR A 137 1.92 8.15 7.74
CA TYR A 137 1.53 9.29 8.56
C TYR A 137 0.19 9.83 8.05
N GLU A 138 -0.80 9.88 8.93
CA GLU A 138 -2.09 10.52 8.67
C GLU A 138 -2.04 11.97 9.15
N GLY A 139 -2.37 12.90 8.27
CA GLY A 139 -2.52 14.32 8.58
C GLY A 139 -3.93 14.81 8.24
N LYS A 140 -4.19 16.09 8.51
CA LYS A 140 -5.45 16.73 8.11
C LYS A 140 -5.56 16.69 6.57
N HIS A 141 -6.52 15.93 6.06
CA HIS A 141 -6.84 15.79 4.63
C HIS A 141 -5.75 15.14 3.76
N PHE A 142 -4.75 14.49 4.33
CA PHE A 142 -3.80 13.69 3.55
C PHE A 142 -3.25 12.51 4.33
N SER A 143 -2.73 11.51 3.63
CA SER A 143 -1.85 10.50 4.21
C SER A 143 -0.65 10.28 3.29
N VAL A 144 0.51 10.05 3.89
CA VAL A 144 1.74 9.64 3.19
C VAL A 144 2.19 8.28 3.72
N GLN A 145 2.68 7.43 2.84
CA GLN A 145 3.04 6.05 3.17
C GLN A 145 4.30 5.67 2.40
N ALA A 146 5.13 4.83 3.01
CA ALA A 146 6.28 4.25 2.34
C ALA A 146 6.57 2.84 2.85
N ASN A 147 7.26 2.05 2.04
CA ASN A 147 7.76 0.73 2.41
C ASN A 147 9.11 0.42 1.76
N MET A 148 9.87 -0.48 2.38
CA MET A 148 11.22 -0.86 1.94
C MET A 148 12.22 0.29 1.94
N MET A 149 12.03 1.36 2.74
CA MET A 149 12.90 2.53 2.74
C MET A 149 14.28 2.24 3.34
N LEU A 150 15.26 3.12 3.09
CA LEU A 150 16.52 3.10 3.84
C LEU A 150 16.34 3.57 5.29
N LYS A 151 15.37 4.47 5.54
CA LYS A 151 15.11 5.08 6.85
C LYS A 151 13.61 5.29 7.07
N LYS A 152 13.14 5.07 8.29
CA LYS A 152 11.77 5.34 8.76
C LYS A 152 11.43 6.83 8.82
N THR A 153 12.41 7.69 8.59
CA THR A 153 12.24 9.14 8.54
C THR A 153 11.60 9.63 7.23
N VAL A 154 11.38 8.75 6.25
CA VAL A 154 10.81 9.12 4.94
C VAL A 154 9.38 9.63 5.06
N TRP A 155 8.42 8.86 5.59
CA TRP A 155 7.02 9.34 5.66
C TRP A 155 6.82 10.54 6.60
N PRO A 156 7.53 10.71 7.73
CA PRO A 156 7.48 11.97 8.48
C PRO A 156 8.05 13.16 7.69
N ALA A 157 9.13 12.96 6.91
CA ALA A 157 9.67 14.00 6.05
C ALA A 157 8.71 14.39 4.93
N MET A 158 8.04 13.41 4.29
CA MET A 158 6.99 13.66 3.30
C MET A 158 5.84 14.47 3.89
N ALA A 159 5.37 14.11 5.10
CA ALA A 159 4.31 14.85 5.78
C ALA A 159 4.72 16.29 6.10
N LYS A 160 5.96 16.50 6.55
CA LYS A 160 6.51 17.84 6.78
C LYS A 160 6.60 18.65 5.48
N ALA A 161 7.09 18.05 4.41
CA ALA A 161 7.17 18.69 3.10
C ALA A 161 5.77 19.12 2.62
N PHE A 162 4.81 18.19 2.57
CA PHE A 162 3.44 18.49 2.13
C PHE A 162 2.79 19.62 2.93
N LYS A 163 2.92 19.61 4.26
CA LYS A 163 2.38 20.67 5.14
C LYS A 163 3.00 22.05 4.87
N ASN A 164 4.25 22.09 4.39
CA ASN A 164 4.97 23.32 4.10
C ASN A 164 4.76 23.81 2.65
N SER A 165 4.08 23.03 1.82
CA SER A 165 3.87 23.30 0.39
C SER A 165 2.53 23.98 0.06
N LYS A 166 1.90 24.66 1.03
CA LYS A 166 0.52 25.23 0.92
C LYS A 166 0.27 26.18 -0.27
N ASN A 167 1.33 26.63 -0.94
CA ASN A 167 1.29 27.60 -2.04
C ASN A 167 1.94 27.05 -3.33
N LEU A 168 2.23 25.75 -3.39
CA LEU A 168 2.61 25.12 -4.66
C LEU A 168 1.33 24.88 -5.48
N PRO A 169 1.38 25.07 -6.82
CA PRO A 169 0.24 24.87 -7.70
C PRO A 169 -0.29 23.45 -7.66
#